data_AF-A0A8C6F661-F1
#
_entry.id   AF-A0A8C6F661-F1
#
_cell.length_a   1.000
_cell.length_b   1.000
_cell.length_c   1.000
_cell.angle_alpha   90.00
_cell.angle_beta   90.00
_cell.angle_gamma   90.00
#
_symmetry.space_group_name_H-M   'P 1'
#
loop_
_entity.id
_entity.type
_entity.pdbx_description
1 polymer ?
#
loop_
_entity_poly.entity_id
_entity_poly.type
_entity_poly.pdbx_seq_one_letter_code
_entity_poly.pdbx_strand_id
1 'polypeptide(L)'
;MYYFTYDPWIGKLLYLEDFYVIQAYRGLGIGAEMLKRLGQIAVRSQCNCMKFLVVIWNQASTDYYTRRGALDLSSEEGRHLFRFNREELMDTAGEELKMTHHKLSQYRLQYLNVT
;
A
#
# COMPACT_ATOMS: atom_id res chain seq x y z
N MET A 1 2.15 -4.07 -7.57
CA MET A 1 2.78 -2.72 -7.46
C MET A 1 3.56 -2.66 -6.15
N TYR A 2 4.69 -1.95 -6.09
CA TYR A 2 5.43 -1.76 -4.83
C TYR A 2 6.03 -0.35 -4.76
N TYR A 3 6.34 0.11 -3.55
CA TYR A 3 6.98 1.39 -3.30
C TYR A 3 7.91 1.32 -2.07
N PHE A 4 8.75 2.34 -1.88
CA PHE A 4 9.55 2.46 -0.67
C PHE A 4 8.87 3.38 0.34
N THR A 5 8.91 3.00 1.60
CA THR A 5 8.42 3.82 2.72
C THR A 5 9.41 3.74 3.89
N TYR A 6 9.08 4.40 4.99
CA TYR A 6 9.92 4.49 6.17
C TYR A 6 9.12 4.16 7.41
N ASP A 7 9.72 3.41 8.31
CA ASP A 7 9.22 3.15 9.65
C ASP A 7 10.18 3.80 10.66
N PRO A 8 9.70 4.55 11.66
CA PRO A 8 10.56 5.28 12.59
C PRO A 8 11.56 4.41 13.36
N TRP A 9 11.25 3.13 13.56
CA TRP A 9 12.05 2.22 14.39
C TRP A 9 13.04 1.41 13.58
N ILE A 10 12.62 0.96 12.40
CA ILE A 10 13.44 0.07 11.56
C ILE A 10 14.00 0.77 10.32
N GLY A 11 13.57 1.99 10.01
CA GLY A 11 14.06 2.75 8.86
C GLY A 11 13.39 2.40 7.53
N LYS A 12 14.15 2.50 6.44
CA LYS A 12 13.64 2.32 5.07
C LYS A 12 13.16 0.89 4.85
N LEU A 13 12.00 0.73 4.21
CA LEU A 13 11.42 -0.57 3.89
C LEU A 13 10.74 -0.57 2.51
N LEU A 14 10.54 -1.77 1.94
CA LEU A 14 9.75 -1.98 0.72
C LEU A 14 8.32 -2.34 1.11
N TYR A 15 7.33 -1.65 0.56
CA TYR A 15 5.93 -2.00 0.72
C TYR A 15 5.40 -2.59 -0.59
N LEU A 16 4.87 -3.81 -0.52
CA LEU A 16 4.24 -4.49 -1.65
C LEU A 16 2.72 -4.27 -1.54
N GLU A 17 2.18 -3.44 -2.44
CA GLU A 17 0.76 -3.05 -2.47
C GLU A 17 -0.10 -4.18 -3.03
N ASP A 18 0.23 -4.60 -4.26
CA ASP A 18 -0.57 -5.56 -5.01
C ASP A 18 0.29 -6.65 -5.59
N PHE A 19 -0.16 -7.89 -5.37
CA PHE A 19 0.46 -9.07 -5.93
C PHE A 19 -0.62 -10.07 -6.35
N TYR A 20 -0.69 -10.35 -7.65
CA TYR A 20 -1.65 -11.27 -8.21
C TYR A 20 -1.05 -12.03 -9.39
N VAL A 21 -1.21 -13.35 -9.39
CA VAL A 21 -0.92 -14.21 -10.54
C VAL A 21 -2.25 -14.70 -11.09
N ILE A 22 -2.47 -14.46 -12.39
CA ILE A 22 -3.65 -14.93 -13.12
C ILE A 22 -3.77 -16.45 -12.95
N GLN A 23 -4.99 -16.94 -12.72
CA GLN A 23 -5.25 -18.32 -12.34
C GLN A 23 -4.61 -19.36 -13.27
N ALA A 24 -4.65 -19.14 -14.59
CA ALA A 24 -4.06 -20.03 -15.59
C ALA A 24 -2.54 -20.24 -15.45
N TYR A 25 -1.84 -19.34 -14.76
CA TYR A 25 -0.39 -19.37 -14.59
C TYR A 25 0.05 -19.65 -13.14
N ARG A 26 -0.89 -20.00 -12.26
CA ARG A 26 -0.56 -20.42 -10.89
C ARG A 26 0.08 -21.81 -10.89
N GLY A 27 0.87 -22.10 -9.85
CA GLY A 27 1.61 -23.37 -9.74
C GLY A 27 2.91 -23.43 -10.56
N LEU A 28 3.14 -22.49 -11.48
CA LEU A 28 4.33 -22.43 -12.34
C LEU A 28 5.54 -21.72 -11.70
N GLY A 29 5.50 -21.44 -10.39
CA GLY A 29 6.60 -20.77 -9.68
C GLY A 29 6.74 -19.27 -9.92
N ILE A 30 5.93 -18.65 -10.79
CA ILE A 30 5.97 -17.20 -11.10
C ILE A 30 5.96 -16.33 -9.84
N GLY A 31 5.08 -16.67 -8.90
CA GLY A 31 4.96 -15.90 -7.67
C GLY A 31 6.19 -15.98 -6.78
N ALA A 32 6.86 -17.13 -6.75
CA ALA A 32 8.10 -17.30 -6.01
C ALA A 32 9.24 -16.49 -6.64
N GLU A 33 9.34 -16.48 -7.96
CA GLU A 33 10.38 -15.70 -8.66
C GLU A 33 10.14 -14.19 -8.52
N MET A 34 8.88 -13.75 -8.54
CA MET A 34 8.54 -12.35 -8.28
C MET A 34 8.89 -11.94 -6.85
N LEU A 35 8.54 -12.75 -5.85
CA LEU A 35 8.90 -12.49 -4.45
C LEU A 35 10.42 -12.43 -4.26
N LYS A 36 11.17 -13.33 -4.92
CA LYS A 36 12.63 -13.33 -4.94
C LYS A 36 13.20 -12.04 -5.53
N ARG A 37 12.66 -11.58 -6.68
CA ARG A 37 13.06 -10.30 -7.29
C ARG A 37 12.79 -9.11 -6.37
N LEU A 38 11.63 -9.08 -5.69
CA LEU A 38 11.30 -8.05 -4.72
C LEU A 38 12.27 -8.05 -3.53
N GLY A 39 12.63 -9.24 -3.02
CA GLY A 39 13.66 -9.38 -1.99
C GLY A 39 15.02 -8.84 -2.44
N GLN A 40 15.45 -9.12 -3.67
CA GLN A 40 16.68 -8.56 -4.22
C GLN A 40 16.63 -7.03 -4.36
N ILE A 41 15.48 -6.48 -4.77
CA ILE A 41 15.27 -5.03 -4.85
C ILE A 41 15.36 -4.41 -3.46
N ALA A 42 14.70 -4.99 -2.45
CA ALA A 42 14.74 -4.52 -1.07
C ALA A 42 16.18 -4.49 -0.53
N VAL A 43 16.94 -5.58 -0.70
CA VAL A 43 18.33 -5.66 -0.25
C VAL A 43 19.22 -4.62 -0.95
N ARG A 44 19.16 -4.52 -2.28
CA ARG A 44 19.95 -3.51 -3.04
C ARG A 44 19.57 -2.09 -2.67
N SER A 45 18.33 -1.86 -2.26
CA SER A 45 17.82 -0.54 -1.90
C SER A 45 18.04 -0.19 -0.43
N GLN A 46 18.77 -1.03 0.31
CA GLN A 46 19.02 -0.92 1.75
C GLN A 46 17.73 -0.83 2.57
N CYS A 47 16.72 -1.61 2.19
CA CYS A 47 15.52 -1.79 2.98
C CYS A 47 15.76 -2.80 4.10
N ASN A 48 15.32 -2.48 5.31
CA ASN A 48 15.46 -3.35 6.47
C ASN A 48 14.38 -4.43 6.53
N CYS A 49 13.24 -4.23 5.86
CA CYS A 49 12.23 -5.27 5.69
C CYS A 49 11.37 -5.04 4.45
N MET A 50 10.48 -5.99 4.19
CA MET A 50 9.36 -5.86 3.25
C MET A 50 8.05 -6.05 4.01
N LYS A 51 7.07 -5.16 3.80
CA LYS A 51 5.72 -5.25 4.39
C LYS A 51 4.66 -5.35 3.28
N PHE A 52 3.56 -6.01 3.59
CA PHE A 52 2.39 -6.17 2.72
C PHE A 52 1.19 -6.60 3.56
N LEU A 53 -0.01 -6.51 2.98
CA LEU A 53 -1.24 -6.97 3.60
C LEU A 53 -1.71 -8.27 2.96
N VAL A 54 -2.24 -9.16 3.79
CA VAL A 54 -2.97 -10.35 3.35
C VAL A 54 -4.37 -10.26 3.94
N VAL A 55 -5.39 -10.40 3.09
CA VAL A 55 -6.77 -10.44 3.55
C VAL A 55 -7.01 -11.69 4.41
N ILE A 56 -7.70 -11.54 5.53
CA ILE A 56 -7.81 -12.56 6.58
C ILE A 56 -8.38 -13.91 6.10
N TRP A 57 -9.22 -13.90 5.06
CA TRP A 57 -9.82 -15.11 4.51
C TRP A 57 -8.90 -15.88 3.55
N ASN A 58 -7.72 -15.34 3.20
CA ASN A 58 -6.79 -15.95 2.24
C ASN A 58 -5.72 -16.77 2.95
N GLN A 59 -6.14 -17.86 3.61
CA GLN A 59 -5.25 -18.74 4.36
C GLN A 59 -4.09 -19.29 3.51
N ALA A 60 -4.36 -19.61 2.24
CA ALA A 60 -3.33 -20.10 1.33
C ALA A 60 -2.15 -19.12 1.17
N SER A 61 -2.44 -17.81 1.13
CA SER A 61 -1.40 -16.78 1.05
C SER A 61 -0.71 -16.58 2.40
N THR A 62 -1.46 -16.57 3.50
CA THR A 62 -0.90 -16.53 4.86
C THR A 62 0.11 -17.67 5.04
N ASP A 63 -0.29 -18.92 4.80
CA ASP A 63 0.60 -20.09 4.91
C ASP A 63 1.78 -20.02 3.95
N TYR A 64 1.58 -19.47 2.74
CA TYR A 64 2.64 -19.33 1.75
C TYR A 64 3.76 -18.39 2.23
N TYR A 65 3.40 -17.25 2.82
CA TYR A 65 4.37 -16.27 3.30
C TYR A 65 4.98 -16.68 4.65
N THR A 66 4.19 -17.22 5.59
CA THR A 66 4.70 -17.65 6.91
C THR A 66 5.72 -18.77 6.77
N ARG A 67 5.50 -19.75 5.87
CA ARG A 67 6.51 -20.80 5.55
C ARG A 67 7.81 -20.26 4.97
N ARG A 68 7.83 -19.00 4.53
CA ARG A 68 9.02 -18.28 4.01
C ARG A 68 9.59 -17.27 5.01
N GLY A 69 9.15 -17.31 6.26
CA GLY A 69 9.66 -16.47 7.35
C GLY A 69 8.98 -15.12 7.49
N ALA A 70 7.85 -14.88 6.81
CA ALA A 70 7.03 -13.71 7.12
C ALA A 70 6.33 -13.88 8.48
N LEU A 71 6.18 -12.78 9.22
CA LEU A 71 5.46 -12.74 10.49
C LEU A 71 4.12 -12.02 10.30
N ASP A 72 3.05 -12.52 10.90
CA ASP A 72 1.76 -11.83 10.94
C ASP A 72 1.75 -10.78 12.05
N LEU A 73 2.13 -9.56 11.69
CA LEU A 73 2.22 -8.44 12.63
C LEU A 73 0.86 -8.06 13.25
N SER A 74 -0.26 -8.41 12.63
CA SER A 74 -1.59 -8.15 13.19
C SER A 74 -1.79 -8.95 14.48
N SER A 75 -1.35 -10.22 14.45
CA SER A 75 -1.42 -11.15 15.57
C SER A 75 -0.29 -10.93 16.58
N GLU A 76 0.93 -10.67 16.11
CA GLU A 76 2.12 -10.53 16.97
C GLU A 76 2.21 -9.17 17.69
N GLU A 77 1.82 -8.09 17.01
CA GLU A 77 1.99 -6.73 17.53
C GLU A 77 0.65 -6.04 17.88
N GLY A 78 -0.49 -6.71 17.64
CA GLY A 78 -1.81 -6.18 17.95
C GLY A 78 -2.17 -4.92 17.16
N ARG A 79 -1.68 -4.81 15.91
CA ARG A 79 -1.85 -3.61 15.08
C ARG A 79 -3.13 -3.67 14.25
N HIS A 80 -3.82 -2.54 14.17
CA HIS A 80 -4.95 -2.34 13.25
C HIS A 80 -4.56 -1.38 12.13
N LEU A 81 -5.00 -1.69 10.91
CA LEU A 81 -4.93 -0.76 9.79
C LEU A 81 -6.19 0.12 9.79
N PHE A 82 -5.98 1.43 9.94
CA PHE A 82 -7.04 2.42 9.81
C PHE A 82 -6.84 3.25 8.54
N ARG A 83 -7.96 3.68 7.93
CA ARG A 83 -7.98 4.59 6.79
C ARG A 83 -9.10 5.62 6.98
N PHE A 84 -8.76 6.90 6.86
CA PHE A 84 -9.76 7.92 6.57
C PHE A 84 -9.96 7.99 5.05
N ASN A 85 -11.21 8.04 4.58
CA ASN A 85 -11.44 8.34 3.18
C ASN A 85 -11.30 9.85 2.97
N ARG A 86 -11.40 10.26 1.69
CA ARG A 86 -11.21 11.66 1.29
C ARG A 86 -12.16 12.60 2.02
N GLU A 87 -13.41 12.20 2.23
CA GLU A 87 -14.44 13.02 2.88
C GLU A 87 -14.11 13.27 4.35
N GLU A 88 -13.78 12.23 5.11
CA GLU A 88 -13.44 12.39 6.53
C GLU A 88 -12.13 13.16 6.72
N LEU A 89 -11.18 13.03 5.78
CA LEU A 89 -9.97 13.87 5.76
C LEU A 89 -10.30 15.34 5.49
N MET A 90 -11.22 15.63 4.56
CA MET A 90 -11.66 16.99 4.25
C MET A 90 -12.35 17.66 5.44
N ASP A 91 -13.13 16.89 6.20
CA ASP A 91 -13.76 17.40 7.41
C ASP A 91 -12.75 17.62 8.55
N THR A 92 -11.80 16.68 8.71
CA THR A 92 -10.78 16.79 9.76
C THR A 92 -9.76 17.91 9.50
N ALA A 93 -9.46 18.21 8.22
CA ALA A 93 -8.52 19.27 7.85
C ALA A 93 -9.06 20.70 8.09
N GLY A 94 -10.33 20.86 8.47
CA GLY A 94 -10.95 22.15 8.74
C GLY A 94 -11.26 22.98 7.48
N GLU A 95 -11.80 24.19 7.68
CA GLU A 95 -12.33 25.05 6.61
C GLU A 95 -11.26 25.64 5.66
N GLU A 96 -9.97 25.65 6.03
CA GLU A 96 -8.88 26.23 5.22
C GLU A 96 -8.77 25.60 3.82
N LEU A 97 -9.14 24.32 3.65
CA LEU A 97 -9.16 23.65 2.34
C LEU A 97 -10.55 23.64 1.68
N LYS A 98 -11.65 23.84 2.42
CA LYS A 98 -13.01 23.96 1.86
C LYS A 98 -13.12 25.23 0.99
N MET A 99 -12.48 26.33 1.37
CA MET A 99 -12.41 27.55 0.56
C MET A 99 -11.60 27.40 -0.73
N THR A 100 -10.55 26.56 -0.73
CA THR A 100 -9.69 26.36 -1.90
C THR A 100 -10.39 25.55 -2.99
N HIS A 101 -11.17 24.53 -2.61
CA HIS A 101 -11.98 23.74 -3.56
C HIS A 101 -13.14 24.56 -4.16
N HIS A 102 -13.77 25.45 -3.38
CA HIS A 102 -14.81 26.35 -3.88
C HIS A 102 -14.25 27.41 -4.83
N LYS A 103 -13.10 28.03 -4.51
CA LYS A 103 -12.41 28.97 -5.42
C LYS A 103 -11.96 28.30 -6.72
N LEU A 104 -11.37 27.10 -6.67
CA LEU A 104 -10.91 26.40 -7.88
C LEU A 104 -12.08 25.94 -8.78
N SER A 105 -13.22 25.57 -8.20
CA SER A 105 -14.46 25.28 -8.93
C SER A 105 -15.01 26.52 -9.64
N GLN A 106 -15.07 27.66 -8.95
CA GLN A 106 -15.51 28.95 -9.50
C GLN A 106 -14.57 29.45 -10.62
N TYR A 107 -13.25 29.34 -10.44
CA TYR A 107 -12.28 29.71 -11.49
C TYR A 107 -12.40 28.80 -12.73
N ARG A 108 -12.64 27.50 -12.58
CA ARG A 108 -12.79 26.58 -13.72
C ARG A 108 -14.08 26.84 -14.52
N LEU A 109 -15.16 27.26 -13.86
CA LEU A 109 -16.41 27.68 -14.51
C LEU A 109 -16.28 29.03 -15.23
N GLN A 110 -15.44 29.94 -14.71
CA GLN A 110 -15.20 31.23 -15.35
C GLN A 110 -14.39 31.11 -16.64
N TYR A 111 -13.48 30.14 -16.77
CA TYR A 111 -12.74 29.88 -18.02
C TYR A 111 -13.52 29.07 -19.08
N LEU A 112 -14.57 28.34 -18.69
CA LEU A 112 -15.41 27.59 -19.63
C LEU A 112 -16.52 28.44 -20.27
N ASN A 113 -16.76 29.66 -19.78
CA ASN A 113 -17.76 30.60 -20.30
C ASN A 113 -17.16 31.73 -21.17
N VAL A 114 -15.89 31.63 -21.56
CA VAL A 114 -15.17 32.62 -22.41
C VAL A 114 -14.66 32.00 -23.73
N THR A 115 -15.17 30.82 -24.09
CA THR A 115 -15.06 30.19 -25.43
C THR A 115 -16.44 29.78 -25.88
#